data_AF-A0A380E227-F1
#
_entry.id   AF-A0A380E227-F1
#
_cell.length_a   1.000
_cell.length_b   1.000
_cell.length_c   1.000
_cell.angle_alpha   90.00
_cell.angle_beta   90.00
_cell.angle_gamma   90.00
#
_symmetry.space_group_name_H-M   'P 1'
#
loop_
_entity.id
_entity.type
_entity.pdbx_description
1 polymer ?
#
loop_
_entity_poly.entity_id
_entity_poly.type
_entity_poly.pdbx_seq_one_letter_code
_entity_poly.pdbx_strand_id
1 'polypeptide(L)'
;MRIDQSIINEIKDKTDILDLVSEYVKLEKRGRNYIGLCPFHDEKTPSFTVSEDKQICHCFGCKKGGNVFQFTQEIKDISFVEAVKELGDRVNVAVDIEATQSNSNVQIASDDLQMIEMHELIQEFYYYALTKTVEGEQALTYLQERGFYRCAY
;
A
#
# COMPACT_ATOMS: atom_id res chain seq x y z
N MET A 1 -12.57 -8.89 2.87
CA MET A 1 -11.73 -9.82 3.68
C MET A 1 -11.11 -9.06 4.83
N ARG A 2 -11.22 -9.55 6.07
CA ARG A 2 -10.84 -8.80 7.28
C ARG A 2 -9.85 -9.59 8.12
N ILE A 3 -8.60 -9.11 8.18
CA ILE A 3 -7.60 -9.57 9.14
C ILE A 3 -7.69 -8.64 10.36
N ASP A 4 -7.62 -9.19 11.57
CA ASP A 4 -7.62 -8.37 12.78
C ASP A 4 -6.38 -7.46 12.83
N GLN A 5 -6.59 -6.18 13.13
CA GLN A 5 -5.52 -5.18 13.17
C GLN A 5 -4.47 -5.51 14.26
N SER A 6 -4.89 -6.18 15.35
CA SER A 6 -3.99 -6.62 16.41
C SER A 6 -2.99 -7.67 15.90
N ILE A 7 -3.44 -8.61 15.06
CA ILE A 7 -2.58 -9.63 14.43
C ILE A 7 -1.55 -8.95 13.52
N ILE A 8 -2.00 -7.99 12.69
CA ILE A 8 -1.10 -7.24 11.80
C ILE A 8 -0.02 -6.50 12.60
N ASN A 9 -0.41 -5.85 13.69
CA ASN A 9 0.53 -5.15 14.56
C ASN A 9 1.49 -6.10 15.27
N GLU A 10 1.00 -7.24 15.78
CA GLU A 10 1.85 -8.24 16.43
C GLU A 10 2.91 -8.80 15.46
N ILE A 11 2.52 -9.12 14.23
CA ILE A 11 3.46 -9.59 13.20
C ILE A 11 4.49 -8.51 12.88
N LYS A 12 4.04 -7.26 12.73
CA LYS A 12 4.91 -6.13 12.45
C LYS A 12 5.94 -5.91 13.57
N ASP A 13 5.52 -6.00 14.83
CA ASP A 13 6.38 -5.77 15.99
C ASP A 13 7.38 -6.91 16.20
N LYS A 14 7.03 -8.14 15.79
CA LYS A 14 7.90 -9.32 15.87
C LYS A 14 8.83 -9.47 14.66
N THR A 15 8.60 -8.73 13.58
CA THR A 15 9.39 -8.84 12.35
C THR A 15 10.33 -7.66 12.23
N ASP A 16 11.63 -7.90 12.40
CA ASP A 16 12.62 -6.87 12.10
C ASP A 16 12.86 -6.75 10.59
N ILE A 17 12.76 -5.52 10.06
CA ILE A 17 12.91 -5.28 8.62
C ILE A 17 14.34 -5.43 8.14
N LEU A 18 15.35 -5.12 8.97
CA LEU A 18 16.75 -5.28 8.61
C LEU A 18 17.06 -6.77 8.44
N ASP A 19 16.60 -7.60 9.36
CA ASP A 19 16.77 -9.05 9.29
C ASP A 19 16.05 -9.63 8.07
N LEU A 20 14.78 -9.24 7.84
CA LEU A 20 14.02 -9.67 6.67
C LEU A 20 14.71 -9.31 5.35
N VAL A 21 15.19 -8.07 5.19
CA VAL A 21 15.78 -7.63 3.92
C VAL A 21 17.18 -8.20 3.71
N SER A 22 17.93 -8.44 4.79
CA SER A 22 19.28 -9.01 4.72
C SER A 22 19.31 -10.44 4.17
N GLU A 23 18.17 -11.15 4.17
CA GLU A 23 18.02 -12.45 3.50
C GLU A 23 18.09 -12.35 1.96
N TYR A 24 17.72 -11.19 1.40
CA TYR A 24 17.63 -10.98 -0.05
C TYR A 24 18.77 -10.11 -0.59
N VAL A 25 19.27 -9.18 0.23
CA VAL A 25 20.20 -8.13 -0.20
C VAL A 25 21.37 -8.06 0.76
N LYS A 26 22.59 -8.02 0.20
CA LYS A 26 23.77 -7.67 0.99
C LYS A 26 23.75 -6.19 1.32
N LEU A 27 23.66 -5.87 2.60
CA LEU A 27 23.59 -4.52 3.12
C LEU A 27 24.88 -4.14 3.87
N GLU A 28 25.33 -2.90 3.67
CA GLU A 28 26.46 -2.32 4.38
C GLU A 28 25.98 -1.18 5.29
N LYS A 29 26.48 -1.14 6.52
CA LYS A 29 26.10 -0.10 7.49
C LYS A 29 26.72 1.24 7.12
N ARG A 30 25.90 2.28 6.99
CA ARG A 30 26.32 3.66 6.73
C ARG A 30 25.61 4.63 7.66
N GLY A 31 26.29 4.99 8.75
CA GLY A 31 25.70 5.81 9.82
C GLY A 31 24.59 5.04 10.55
N ARG A 32 23.36 5.58 10.52
CA ARG A 32 22.18 4.96 11.15
C ARG A 32 21.40 4.02 10.24
N ASN A 33 21.70 4.02 8.94
CA ASN A 33 20.99 3.22 7.95
C ASN A 33 21.91 2.15 7.37
N TYR A 34 21.33 1.22 6.64
CA TYR A 34 22.01 0.20 5.87
C TYR A 34 21.72 0.40 4.39
N ILE A 35 22.72 0.20 3.54
CA ILE A 35 22.64 0.51 2.10
C ILE A 35 23.09 -0.71 1.29
N GLY A 36 22.42 -0.97 0.17
CA GLY A 36 22.77 -2.04 -0.76
C GLY A 36 22.23 -1.79 -2.16
N LEU A 37 22.44 -2.77 -3.05
CA LEU A 37 21.83 -2.79 -4.38
C LEU A 37 20.34 -3.12 -4.26
N CYS A 38 19.51 -2.43 -5.02
CA CYS A 38 18.07 -2.68 -5.02
C CYS A 38 17.74 -4.06 -5.58
N PRO A 39 16.92 -4.87 -4.89
CA PRO A 39 16.49 -6.17 -5.41
C PRO A 39 15.38 -6.06 -6.47
N PHE A 40 14.79 -4.87 -6.63
CA PHE A 40 13.60 -4.67 -7.47
C PHE A 40 13.89 -4.11 -8.87
N HIS A 41 15.13 -3.69 -9.14
CA HIS A 41 15.56 -3.22 -10.45
C HIS A 41 17.07 -3.35 -10.58
N ASP A 42 17.56 -3.53 -11.80
CA ASP A 42 18.99 -3.68 -12.06
C ASP A 42 19.70 -2.32 -12.03
N GLU A 43 20.62 -2.15 -11.07
CA GLU A 43 21.42 -0.95 -10.90
C GLU A 43 22.87 -1.29 -10.51
N LYS A 44 23.82 -0.43 -10.91
CA LYS A 44 25.25 -0.60 -10.58
C LYS A 44 25.68 0.16 -9.31
N THR A 45 24.87 1.10 -8.88
CA THR A 45 25.14 1.99 -7.75
C THR A 45 24.11 1.73 -6.67
N PRO A 46 24.50 1.52 -5.41
CA PRO A 46 23.56 1.14 -4.37
C PRO A 46 22.62 2.31 -4.04
N SER A 47 21.32 2.14 -4.31
CA SER A 47 20.29 3.13 -3.99
C SER A 47 19.24 2.64 -2.98
N PHE A 48 19.33 1.38 -2.57
CA PHE A 48 18.42 0.77 -1.62
C PHE A 48 18.89 1.01 -0.19
N THR A 49 18.02 1.60 0.64
CA THR A 49 18.31 1.99 2.02
C THR A 49 17.33 1.35 2.98
N VAL A 50 17.84 0.79 4.08
CA VAL A 50 17.04 0.26 5.20
C VAL A 50 17.31 1.09 6.45
N SER A 51 16.24 1.47 7.15
CA SER A 51 16.31 2.19 8.42
C SER A 51 15.74 1.30 9.51
N GLU A 52 16.62 0.76 10.35
CA GLU A 52 16.32 -0.11 11.49
C GLU A 52 15.42 0.64 12.50
N ASP A 53 15.78 1.87 12.87
CA ASP A 53 15.01 2.70 13.80
C ASP A 53 13.57 2.96 13.35
N LYS A 54 13.36 3.12 12.03
CA LYS A 54 12.05 3.44 11.45
C LYS A 54 11.29 2.20 11.00
N GLN A 55 11.93 1.03 10.99
CA GLN A 55 11.39 -0.23 10.46
C GLN A 55 10.83 -0.08 9.02
N ILE A 56 11.59 0.60 8.15
CA ILE A 56 11.25 0.81 6.73
C ILE A 56 12.47 0.63 5.81
N CYS A 57 12.20 0.28 4.55
CA CYS A 57 13.17 0.28 3.47
C CYS A 57 12.70 1.16 2.29
N HIS A 58 13.62 1.70 1.51
CA HIS A 58 13.31 2.50 0.33
C HIS A 58 14.44 2.49 -0.69
N CYS A 59 14.10 2.30 -1.96
CA CYS A 59 15.00 2.50 -3.08
C CYS A 59 14.82 3.90 -3.66
N PHE A 60 15.88 4.70 -3.67
CA PHE A 60 15.83 6.04 -4.26
C PHE A 60 15.86 6.02 -5.81
N GLY A 61 16.26 4.91 -6.44
CA GLY A 61 16.22 4.74 -7.89
C GLY A 61 14.82 4.44 -8.43
N CYS A 62 14.16 3.39 -7.93
CA CYS A 62 12.86 2.93 -8.43
C CYS A 62 11.67 3.28 -7.52
N LYS A 63 11.90 3.94 -6.38
CA LYS A 63 10.90 4.35 -5.37
C LYS A 63 10.16 3.21 -4.65
N LYS A 64 10.48 1.95 -4.95
CA LYS A 64 9.93 0.79 -4.24
C LYS A 64 10.49 0.68 -2.82
N GLY A 65 9.71 0.05 -1.95
CA GLY A 65 10.03 -0.13 -0.54
C GLY A 65 8.79 0.07 0.32
N GLY A 66 9.00 0.20 1.63
CA GLY A 66 7.92 0.29 2.60
C GLY A 66 8.27 -0.41 3.90
N ASN A 67 7.24 -0.85 4.60
CA ASN A 67 7.37 -1.71 5.78
C ASN A 67 7.61 -3.18 5.39
N VAL A 68 7.69 -4.06 6.39
CA VAL A 68 7.91 -5.51 6.22
C VAL A 68 6.90 -6.17 5.27
N PHE A 69 5.62 -5.77 5.31
CA PHE A 69 4.58 -6.33 4.44
C PHE A 69 4.79 -5.88 3.00
N GLN A 70 4.97 -4.57 2.78
CA GLN A 70 5.17 -4.01 1.44
C GLN A 70 6.43 -4.57 0.78
N PHE A 71 7.53 -4.70 1.54
CA PHE A 71 8.73 -5.35 1.04
C PHE A 71 8.47 -6.81 0.63
N THR A 72 7.75 -7.57 1.46
CA THR A 72 7.43 -8.98 1.19
C THR A 72 6.52 -9.13 -0.03
N GLN A 73 5.53 -8.26 -0.19
CA GLN A 73 4.67 -8.21 -1.37
C GLN A 73 5.48 -7.98 -2.64
N GLU A 74 6.36 -6.97 -2.63
CA GLU A 74 7.16 -6.60 -3.81
C GLU A 74 8.22 -7.64 -4.17
N ILE A 75 8.85 -8.28 -3.17
CA ILE A 75 9.94 -9.25 -3.43
C ILE A 75 9.42 -10.63 -3.84
N LYS A 76 8.22 -11.02 -3.38
CA LYS A 76 7.59 -12.31 -3.70
C LYS A 76 6.49 -12.21 -4.75
N ASP A 77 6.10 -11.00 -5.15
CA ASP A 77 4.97 -10.73 -6.04
C ASP A 77 3.66 -11.36 -5.53
N ILE A 78 3.34 -11.06 -4.27
CA ILE A 78 2.17 -11.62 -3.57
C ILE A 78 1.25 -10.52 -3.03
N SER A 79 -0.01 -10.88 -2.79
CA SER A 79 -1.00 -9.99 -2.17
C SER A 79 -0.64 -9.67 -0.71
N PHE A 80 -1.26 -8.62 -0.17
CA PHE A 80 -1.06 -8.24 1.24
C PHE A 80 -1.43 -9.38 2.20
N VAL A 81 -2.52 -10.10 1.91
CA VAL A 81 -3.00 -11.22 2.74
C VAL A 81 -1.98 -12.36 2.76
N GLU A 82 -1.44 -12.71 1.60
CA GLU A 82 -0.38 -13.73 1.49
C GLU A 82 0.89 -13.28 2.22
N ALA A 83 1.26 -12.00 2.12
CA ALA A 83 2.40 -11.45 2.87
C ALA A 83 2.18 -11.48 4.39
N VAL A 84 0.97 -11.17 4.86
CA VAL A 84 0.62 -11.27 6.29
C VAL A 84 0.68 -12.73 6.75
N LYS A 85 0.20 -13.68 5.95
CA LYS A 85 0.28 -15.10 6.25
C LYS A 85 1.73 -15.58 6.36
N GLU A 86 2.54 -15.26 5.35
CA GLU A 86 3.95 -15.66 5.27
C GLU A 86 4.76 -15.12 6.45
N LEU A 87 4.58 -13.84 6.78
CA LEU A 87 5.24 -13.23 7.92
C LEU A 87 4.68 -13.75 9.26
N GLY A 88 3.38 -14.01 9.34
CA GLY A 88 2.74 -14.65 10.49
C GLY A 88 3.31 -16.04 10.79
N ASP A 89 3.44 -16.88 9.77
CA ASP A 89 4.06 -18.20 9.86
C ASP A 89 5.51 -18.10 10.32
N ARG A 90 6.27 -17.10 9.80
CA ARG A 90 7.66 -16.84 10.19
C ARG A 90 7.82 -16.47 11.67
N VAL A 91 6.85 -15.74 12.25
CA VAL A 91 6.88 -15.30 13.65
C VAL A 91 5.97 -16.12 14.59
N ASN A 92 5.45 -17.25 14.11
CA ASN A 92 4.54 -18.15 14.82
C ASN A 92 3.27 -17.44 15.35
N VAL A 93 2.72 -16.51 14.57
CA VAL A 93 1.43 -15.86 14.83
C VAL A 93 0.41 -16.45 13.87
N ALA A 94 -0.59 -17.14 14.43
CA ALA A 94 -1.66 -17.74 13.65
C ALA A 94 -2.50 -16.64 12.98
N VAL A 95 -2.47 -16.60 11.65
CA VAL A 95 -3.34 -15.74 10.85
C VAL A 95 -4.52 -16.60 10.41
N ASP A 96 -5.65 -16.42 11.08
CA ASP A 96 -6.89 -17.13 10.74
C ASP A 96 -7.47 -16.49 9.47
N ILE A 97 -6.95 -16.94 8.34
CA ILE A 97 -7.45 -16.58 7.03
C ILE A 97 -8.55 -17.57 6.72
N GLU A 98 -9.82 -17.15 6.85
CA GLU A 98 -10.93 -17.90 6.26
C GLU A 98 -10.57 -18.17 4.79
N ALA A 99 -10.26 -19.44 4.52
CA ALA A 99 -9.55 -19.86 3.33
C ALA A 99 -10.41 -19.64 2.09
N THR A 100 -10.28 -18.47 1.46
CA THR A 100 -10.70 -18.33 0.06
C THR A 100 -9.54 -18.84 -0.78
N GLN A 101 -9.55 -20.15 -1.01
CA GLN A 101 -8.62 -20.80 -1.91
C GLN A 101 -8.65 -20.12 -3.28
N SER A 102 -7.47 -19.76 -3.76
CA SER A 102 -7.02 -19.93 -5.14
C SER A 102 -8.10 -19.81 -6.21
N ASN A 103 -8.24 -18.64 -6.83
CA ASN A 103 -8.40 -18.56 -8.29
C ASN A 103 -8.12 -17.15 -8.79
N SER A 104 -7.30 -17.10 -9.82
CA SER A 104 -7.03 -15.97 -10.71
C SER A 104 -8.29 -15.52 -11.47
N ASN A 105 -9.27 -15.01 -10.74
CA ASN A 105 -10.42 -14.31 -11.31
C ASN A 105 -10.67 -13.12 -10.40
N VAL A 106 -10.71 -11.93 -10.98
CA VAL A 106 -11.02 -10.67 -10.30
C VAL A 106 -12.47 -10.74 -9.83
N GLN A 107 -12.72 -11.47 -8.74
CA GLN A 107 -13.91 -11.30 -7.95
C GLN A 107 -13.63 -10.07 -7.11
N ILE A 108 -14.08 -8.92 -7.62
CA ILE A 108 -14.26 -7.72 -6.81
C ILE A 108 -15.01 -8.21 -5.57
N ALA A 109 -14.37 -8.19 -4.40
CA ALA A 109 -14.98 -8.70 -3.19
C ALA A 109 -16.33 -8.00 -3.01
N SER A 110 -17.35 -8.66 -2.46
CA SER A 110 -18.66 -8.02 -2.24
C SER A 110 -18.53 -6.68 -1.52
N ASP A 111 -17.55 -6.57 -0.62
CA ASP A 111 -17.21 -5.35 0.10
C ASP A 111 -16.65 -4.28 -0.85
N ASP A 112 -15.80 -4.65 -1.82
CA ASP A 112 -15.25 -3.72 -2.81
C ASP A 112 -16.34 -3.24 -3.78
N LEU A 113 -17.28 -4.10 -4.17
CA LEU A 113 -18.46 -3.71 -4.96
C LEU A 113 -19.34 -2.72 -4.19
N GLN A 114 -19.61 -2.99 -2.90
CA GLN A 114 -20.35 -2.06 -2.04
C GLN A 114 -19.63 -0.72 -1.89
N MET A 115 -18.30 -0.74 -1.77
CA MET A 115 -17.50 0.49 -1.72
C MET A 115 -17.58 1.25 -3.05
N ILE A 116 -17.55 0.57 -4.19
CA ILE A 116 -17.72 1.19 -5.51
C ILE A 116 -19.10 1.85 -5.61
N GLU A 117 -20.17 1.13 -5.30
CA GLU A 117 -21.55 1.66 -5.32
C GLU A 117 -21.71 2.87 -4.39
N MET A 118 -21.10 2.84 -3.21
CA MET A 118 -21.11 3.97 -2.28
C MET A 118 -20.37 5.18 -2.85
N HIS A 119 -19.22 4.98 -3.52
CA HIS A 119 -18.49 6.07 -4.15
C HIS A 119 -19.23 6.66 -5.35
N GLU A 120 -19.96 5.84 -6.12
CA GLU A 120 -20.84 6.32 -7.20
C GLU A 120 -21.95 7.22 -6.64
N LEU A 121 -22.61 6.81 -5.55
CA LEU A 121 -23.63 7.64 -4.89
C LEU A 121 -23.05 8.96 -4.35
N ILE A 122 -21.87 8.90 -3.75
CA ILE A 122 -21.16 10.08 -3.24
C ILE A 122 -20.80 11.04 -4.39
N GLN A 123 -20.35 10.51 -5.52
CA GLN A 123 -20.03 11.30 -6.71
C GLN A 123 -21.27 12.05 -7.20
N GLU A 124 -22.41 11.37 -7.31
CA GLU A 124 -23.67 12.00 -7.72
C GLU A 124 -24.11 13.09 -6.75
N PHE A 125 -24.03 12.81 -5.44
CA PHE A 125 -24.34 13.78 -4.40
C PHE A 125 -23.48 15.04 -4.51
N TYR A 126 -22.15 14.90 -4.60
CA TYR A 126 -21.26 16.06 -4.69
C TYR A 126 -21.43 16.82 -6.01
N TYR A 127 -21.71 16.13 -7.11
CA TYR A 127 -22.03 16.77 -8.37
C TYR A 127 -23.32 17.60 -8.28
N TYR A 128 -24.37 17.04 -7.66
CA TYR A 128 -25.62 17.77 -7.43
C TYR A 128 -25.37 18.98 -6.52
N ALA A 129 -24.72 18.78 -5.38
CA ALA A 129 -24.40 19.85 -4.43
C ALA A 129 -23.65 21.00 -5.12
N LEU A 130 -22.61 20.69 -5.89
CA LEU A 130 -21.80 21.69 -6.58
C LEU A 130 -22.58 22.46 -7.66
N THR A 131 -23.60 21.86 -8.29
CA THR A 131 -24.14 22.39 -9.56
C THR A 131 -25.63 22.71 -9.55
N LYS A 132 -26.35 22.32 -8.50
CA LYS A 132 -27.80 22.46 -8.38
C LYS A 132 -28.25 23.14 -7.08
N THR A 133 -27.31 23.47 -6.18
CA THR A 133 -27.62 24.14 -4.92
C THR A 133 -27.00 25.54 -4.89
N VAL A 134 -27.58 26.43 -4.09
CA VAL A 134 -27.11 27.82 -3.93
C VAL A 134 -25.76 27.81 -3.17
N GLU A 135 -25.61 26.90 -2.22
CA GLU A 135 -24.40 26.69 -1.45
C GLU A 135 -23.20 26.29 -2.33
N GLY A 136 -23.47 25.62 -3.46
CA GLY A 136 -22.44 25.20 -4.43
C GLY A 136 -21.91 26.32 -5.32
N GLU A 137 -22.60 27.47 -5.43
CA GLU A 137 -22.25 28.53 -6.37
C GLU A 137 -20.84 29.08 -6.14
N GLN A 138 -20.49 29.35 -4.87
CA GLN A 138 -19.16 29.86 -4.51
C GLN A 138 -18.04 28.90 -4.93
N ALA A 139 -18.23 27.60 -4.71
CA ALA A 139 -17.26 26.57 -5.08
C ALA A 139 -17.17 26.41 -6.61
N LEU A 140 -18.30 26.51 -7.32
CA LEU A 140 -18.35 26.44 -8.78
C LEU A 140 -17.64 27.63 -9.43
N THR A 141 -17.85 28.86 -8.93
CA THR A 141 -17.13 30.05 -9.38
C THR A 141 -15.64 29.90 -9.18
N TYR A 142 -15.20 29.45 -8.01
CA TYR A 142 -13.78 29.18 -7.73
C TYR A 142 -13.15 28.21 -8.75
N LEU A 143 -13.85 27.14 -9.11
CA LEU A 143 -13.37 26.17 -10.11
C LEU A 143 -13.24 26.81 -11.49
N GLN A 144 -14.21 27.63 -11.90
CA GLN A 144 -14.18 28.34 -13.18
C GLN A 144 -13.02 29.33 -13.25
N GLU A 145 -12.77 30.09 -12.19
CA GLU A 145 -11.63 31.00 -12.10
C GLU A 145 -10.28 30.29 -12.24
N ARG A 146 -10.21 29.02 -11.82
CA ARG A 146 -9.02 28.16 -12.00
C ARG A 146 -8.93 27.48 -13.37
N GLY A 147 -9.88 27.75 -14.26
CA GLY A 147 -9.92 27.20 -15.61
C GLY A 147 -10.58 25.82 -15.71
N PHE A 148 -11.28 25.36 -14.68
CA PHE A 148 -12.07 24.13 -14.73
C PHE A 148 -13.50 24.44 -15.20
N TYR A 149 -13.69 24.32 -16.50
CA TYR A 149 -15.00 24.49 -17.13
C TYR A 149 -15.66 23.13 -17.36
N ARG A 150 -17.00 23.11 -17.40
CA ARG A 150 -17.72 21.94 -17.90
C ARG A 150 -17.38 21.74 -19.37
N CYS A 151 -17.00 20.52 -19.76
CA CYS A 151 -16.96 20.16 -21.17
C CYS A 151 -18.38 20.30 -21.74
N ALA A 152 -18.54 21.18 -22.72
CA ALA A 152 -19.75 21.21 -23.54
C ALA A 152 -19.74 19.96 -24.45
N TYR A 153 -20.81 19.17 -24.40
CA TYR A 153 -21.10 18.14 -25.40
C TYR A 153 -21.63 18.78 -26.69
#